data_AF-X1LQ12-F1
#
_entry.id   AF-X1LQ12-F1
#
_cell.length_a   1.000
_cell.length_b   1.000
_cell.length_c   1.000
_cell.angle_alpha   90.00
_cell.angle_beta   90.00
_cell.angle_gamma   90.00
#
_symmetry.space_group_name_H-M   'P 1'
#
loop_
_entity.id
_entity.type
_entity.pdbx_description
1 polymer ?
#
loop_
_entity_poly.entity_id
_entity_poly.type
_entity_poly.pdbx_seq_one_letter_code
_entity_poly.pdbx_strand_id
1 'polypeptide(L)'
;MPTKAVDLVKPLSTTQVMVLDKNPARVYALFVNDGAELVYLGLGIPAIANRGPRLNANGGSYEINFTNPWHGSVSAIAKAGTPNLTIQEW
;
A
#
# COMPACT_ATOMS: atom_id res chain seq x y z
N MET A 1 -20.27 -6.79 9.92
CA MET A 1 -18.85 -6.43 9.79
C MET A 1 -18.13 -7.61 9.14
N PRO A 2 -17.12 -7.39 8.27
CA PRO A 2 -16.39 -8.49 7.67
C PRO A 2 -15.82 -9.39 8.77
N THR A 3 -16.02 -10.70 8.65
CA THR A 3 -15.53 -11.70 9.63
C THR A 3 -14.08 -12.11 9.37
N LYS A 4 -13.48 -11.61 8.28
CA LYS A 4 -12.12 -11.91 7.87
C LYS A 4 -11.49 -10.68 7.19
N ALA A 5 -10.29 -10.35 7.60
CA ALA A 5 -9.45 -9.37 6.92
C ALA A 5 -8.77 -10.03 5.70
N VAL A 6 -8.55 -9.24 4.65
CA VAL A 6 -7.59 -9.59 3.61
C VAL A 6 -6.19 -9.36 4.19
N ASP A 7 -5.31 -10.35 4.06
CA ASP A 7 -3.90 -10.32 4.46
C ASP A 7 -3.04 -10.65 3.23
N LEU A 8 -2.22 -9.71 2.80
CA LEU A 8 -1.41 -9.82 1.60
C LEU A 8 0.04 -9.40 1.88
N VAL A 9 0.96 -10.13 1.25
CA VAL A 9 2.35 -9.71 1.08
C VAL A 9 2.60 -9.53 -0.41
N LYS A 10 3.06 -8.35 -0.80
CA LYS A 10 3.40 -8.02 -2.19
C LYS A 10 4.87 -7.67 -2.31
N PRO A 11 5.68 -8.44 -3.05
CA PRO A 11 7.03 -8.00 -3.39
C PRO A 11 6.92 -6.79 -4.32
N LEU A 12 7.64 -5.72 -4.00
CA LEU A 12 7.70 -4.52 -4.81
C LEU A 12 8.86 -4.59 -5.80
N SER A 13 8.88 -3.61 -6.70
CA SER A 13 10.01 -3.34 -7.56
C SER A 13 10.12 -1.82 -7.77
N THR A 14 11.12 -1.39 -8.53
CA THR A 14 11.22 0.01 -8.99
C THR A 14 10.18 0.36 -10.07
N THR A 15 9.53 -0.65 -10.64
CA THR A 15 8.36 -0.49 -11.52
C THR A 15 7.08 -0.65 -10.72
N GLN A 16 6.03 0.06 -11.11
CA GLN A 16 4.74 0.00 -10.42
C GLN A 16 4.21 -1.42 -10.28
N VAL A 17 3.69 -1.72 -9.10
CA VAL A 17 2.98 -2.95 -8.78
C VAL A 17 1.62 -2.56 -8.22
N MET A 18 0.54 -3.14 -8.73
CA MET A 18 -0.77 -3.01 -8.07
C MET A 18 -0.77 -3.89 -6.82
N VAL A 19 -0.94 -3.26 -5.66
CA VAL A 19 -0.81 -3.92 -4.35
C VAL A 19 -2.15 -4.21 -3.70
N LEU A 20 -3.17 -3.42 -4.02
CA LEU A 20 -4.54 -3.64 -3.56
C LEU A 20 -5.52 -3.23 -4.66
N ASP A 21 -6.51 -4.07 -4.92
CA ASP A 21 -7.54 -3.80 -5.93
C ASP A 21 -8.55 -2.74 -5.44
N LYS A 22 -9.44 -2.30 -6.34
CA LYS A 22 -10.58 -1.44 -5.96
C LYS A 22 -11.55 -2.24 -5.10
N ASN A 23 -11.91 -1.69 -3.93
CA ASN A 23 -12.94 -2.26 -3.06
C ASN A 23 -13.92 -1.17 -2.60
N PRO A 24 -15.13 -1.10 -3.22
CA PRO A 24 -16.18 -0.16 -2.82
C PRO A 24 -16.66 -0.30 -1.37
N ALA A 25 -16.46 -1.47 -0.76
CA ALA A 25 -16.87 -1.76 0.61
C ALA A 25 -15.73 -1.61 1.62
N ARG A 26 -14.53 -1.22 1.19
CA ARG A 26 -13.37 -1.01 2.08
C ARG A 26 -13.74 -0.04 3.19
N VAL A 27 -13.64 -0.51 4.42
CA VAL A 27 -13.74 0.31 5.63
C VAL A 27 -12.37 0.61 6.22
N TYR A 28 -11.37 -0.21 5.89
CA TYR A 28 -10.01 -0.07 6.38
C TYR A 28 -8.98 -0.63 5.39
N ALA A 29 -7.81 0.01 5.31
CA ALA A 29 -6.61 -0.67 4.85
C ALA A 29 -5.35 -0.14 5.55
N LEU A 30 -4.41 -1.03 5.85
CA LEU A 30 -3.08 -0.70 6.36
C LEU A 30 -2.02 -1.24 5.42
N PHE A 31 -1.04 -0.41 5.10
CA PHE A 31 0.14 -0.76 4.33
C PHE A 31 1.36 -0.56 5.22
N VAL A 32 2.19 -1.58 5.39
CA VAL A 32 3.40 -1.53 6.22
C VAL A 32 4.61 -1.90 5.38
N ASN A 33 5.63 -1.06 5.43
CA ASN A 33 6.91 -1.29 4.78
C ASN A 33 7.91 -1.86 5.78
N ASP A 34 7.97 -3.17 5.88
CA ASP A 34 8.95 -3.89 6.71
C ASP A 34 10.33 -3.99 6.02
N GLY A 35 10.45 -3.50 4.78
CA GLY A 35 11.69 -3.52 4.01
C GLY A 35 12.65 -2.36 4.32
N ALA A 36 13.88 -2.49 3.81
CA ALA A 36 14.95 -1.52 4.01
C ALA A 36 14.90 -0.32 3.04
N GLU A 37 13.97 -0.31 2.09
CA GLU A 37 13.88 0.68 1.01
C GLU A 37 12.67 1.59 1.18
N LEU A 38 12.75 2.84 0.71
CA LEU A 38 11.59 3.73 0.71
C LEU A 38 10.52 3.21 -0.25
N VAL A 39 9.26 3.26 0.16
CA VAL A 39 8.11 2.88 -0.67
C VAL A 39 7.22 4.07 -0.94
N TYR A 40 6.67 4.16 -2.15
CA TYR A 40 5.73 5.21 -2.55
C TYR A 40 4.43 4.59 -3.04
N LEU A 41 3.31 5.11 -2.57
CA LEU A 41 1.96 4.65 -2.93
C LEU A 41 1.33 5.58 -3.98
N GLY A 42 0.58 4.99 -4.91
CA GLY A 42 -0.30 5.67 -5.86
C GLY A 42 -1.75 5.24 -5.63
N LEU A 43 -2.63 6.19 -5.32
CA LEU A 43 -4.05 5.93 -5.09
C LEU A 43 -4.82 6.17 -6.40
N GLY A 44 -5.23 5.10 -7.08
CA GLY A 44 -5.96 5.17 -8.36
C GLY A 44 -5.13 5.64 -9.56
N ILE A 45 -3.84 5.84 -9.35
CA ILE A 45 -2.86 6.27 -10.36
C ILE A 45 -1.59 5.42 -10.26
N PRO A 46 -0.73 5.45 -11.28
CA PRO A 46 0.62 4.91 -11.19
C PRO A 46 1.40 5.42 -9.99
N ALA A 47 2.07 4.51 -9.27
CA ALA A 47 3.01 4.87 -8.22
C ALA A 47 4.33 5.36 -8.86
N ILE A 48 4.82 6.52 -8.40
CA ILE A 48 6.00 7.20 -8.95
C ILE A 48 6.91 7.60 -7.78
N ALA A 49 8.22 7.50 -7.99
CA ALA A 49 9.19 7.85 -6.96
C ALA A 49 9.05 9.31 -6.52
N ASN A 50 9.08 9.55 -5.21
CA ASN A 50 8.96 10.87 -4.61
C ASN A 50 7.59 11.55 -4.87
N ARG A 51 6.52 10.76 -5.10
CA ARG A 51 5.13 11.26 -5.20
C ARG A 51 4.19 10.41 -4.34
N GLY A 52 3.10 11.04 -3.89
CA GLY A 52 2.08 10.37 -3.06
C GLY A 52 2.57 10.05 -1.64
N PRO A 53 1.84 9.19 -0.92
CA PRO A 53 2.25 8.73 0.41
C PRO A 53 3.60 7.98 0.35
N ARG A 54 4.55 8.40 1.19
CA ARG A 54 5.84 7.73 1.37
C ARG A 54 5.78 6.87 2.63
N LEU A 55 6.15 5.60 2.51
CA LEU A 55 6.44 4.74 3.65
C LEU A 55 7.95 4.72 3.89
N ASN A 56 8.36 5.13 5.08
CA ASN A 56 9.77 5.00 5.48
C ASN A 56 10.15 3.52 5.55
N ALA A 57 11.44 3.23 5.35
CA ALA A 57 11.99 1.90 5.58
C ALA A 57 11.83 1.49 7.06
N ASN A 58 11.85 0.18 7.31
CA ASN A 58 11.85 -0.42 8.64
C ASN A 58 10.62 -0.07 9.50
N GLY A 59 9.42 -0.24 8.95
CA GLY A 59 8.15 -0.16 9.67
C GLY A 59 7.31 1.08 9.39
N GLY A 60 7.65 1.88 8.38
CA GLY A 60 6.78 2.99 7.96
C GLY A 60 5.44 2.48 7.43
N SER A 61 4.35 3.15 7.79
CA SER A 61 3.01 2.71 7.43
C SER A 61 2.08 3.83 6.94
N TYR A 62 1.04 3.43 6.22
CA TYR A 62 -0.05 4.30 5.80
C TYR A 62 -1.37 3.59 6.01
N GLU A 63 -2.32 4.30 6.61
CA GLU A 63 -3.63 3.79 6.96
C GLU A 63 -4.71 4.52 6.16
N ILE A 64 -5.66 3.76 5.62
CA ILE A 64 -6.93 4.23 5.08
C ILE A 64 -8.00 3.87 6.11
N ASN A 65 -8.72 4.89 6.59
CA ASN A 65 -9.80 4.76 7.56
C ASN A 65 -10.92 5.77 7.24
N PHE A 66 -11.88 5.94 8.16
CA PHE A 66 -13.04 6.82 7.96
C PHE A 66 -12.72 8.32 7.79
N THR A 67 -11.51 8.76 8.15
CA THR A 67 -11.08 10.17 8.01
C THR A 67 -10.41 10.46 6.67
N ASN A 68 -9.93 9.43 5.97
CA ASN A 68 -9.29 9.51 4.65
C ASN A 68 -9.75 8.36 3.72
N PRO A 69 -11.06 8.20 3.49
CA PRO A 69 -11.60 7.05 2.79
C PRO A 69 -11.07 6.98 1.36
N TRP A 70 -10.62 5.79 0.96
CA TRP A 70 -10.21 5.51 -0.41
C TRP A 70 -10.67 4.12 -0.82
N HIS A 71 -11.52 4.05 -1.85
CA HIS A 71 -12.10 2.79 -2.32
C HIS A 71 -11.49 2.28 -3.63
N GLY A 72 -10.65 3.09 -4.28
CA GLY A 72 -9.97 2.72 -5.52
C GLY A 72 -8.82 1.73 -5.31
N SER A 73 -8.17 1.34 -6.40
CA SER A 73 -6.96 0.53 -6.35
C SER A 73 -5.79 1.32 -5.74
N VAL A 74 -4.80 0.59 -5.25
CA VAL A 74 -3.55 1.13 -4.74
C VAL A 74 -2.41 0.45 -5.48
N SER A 75 -1.53 1.27 -6.04
CA SER A 75 -0.27 0.86 -6.63
C SER A 75 0.88 1.26 -5.70
N ALA A 76 2.00 0.55 -5.78
CA ALA A 76 3.20 0.89 -5.04
C ALA A 76 4.47 0.67 -5.88
N ILE A 77 5.52 1.39 -5.52
CA ILE A 77 6.89 1.12 -5.95
C ILE A 77 7.83 1.16 -4.74
N ALA A 78 8.94 0.44 -4.83
CA ALA A 78 10.10 0.66 -4.01
C ALA A 78 11.07 1.61 -4.72
N LYS A 79 11.78 2.45 -3.96
CA LYS A 79 12.80 3.36 -4.53
C LYS A 79 13.97 2.58 -5.12
N ALA A 80 14.31 1.44 -4.52
CA ALA A 80 15.25 0.46 -5.03
C ALA A 80 14.87 -0.94 -4.53
N GLY A 81 15.54 -1.97 -5.07
CA GLY A 81 15.38 -3.35 -4.63
C GLY A 81 13.96 -3.91 -4.81
N THR A 82 13.68 -4.97 -4.05
CA THR A 82 12.40 -5.69 -4.07
C THR A 82 11.89 -5.96 -2.65
N PRO A 83 11.68 -4.93 -1.81
CA PRO A 83 11.14 -5.11 -0.47
C PRO A 83 9.71 -5.66 -0.53
N ASN A 84 9.32 -6.38 0.51
CA ASN A 84 7.94 -6.80 0.69
C ASN A 84 7.12 -5.68 1.34
N LEU A 85 5.91 -5.48 0.83
CA LEU A 85 4.88 -4.66 1.46
C LEU A 85 3.81 -5.58 2.05
N THR A 86 3.57 -5.42 3.35
CA THR A 86 2.51 -6.10 4.11
C THR A 86 1.25 -5.25 4.08
N ILE A 87 0.10 -5.87 3.84
CA ILE A 87 -1.17 -5.17 3.59
C ILE A 87 -2.30 -5.90 4.31
N GLN A 88 -3.10 -5.13 5.03
CA GLN A 88 -4.32 -5.63 5.67
C GLN A 88 -5.52 -4.79 5.26
N GLU A 89 -6.62 -5.41 4.81
CA GLU A 89 -7.85 -4.70 4.40
C GLU A 89 -9.09 -5.32 5.08
N TRP A 90 -10.05 -4.47 5.46
CA TRP A 90 -11.40 -4.86 5.90
C TRP A 90 -12.46 -4.16 5.07
#